data_AF-A0A564H7H2-F1
#
_entry.id   AF-A0A564H7H2-F1
#
_cell.length_a   1.000
_cell.length_b   1.000
_cell.length_c   1.000
_cell.angle_alpha   90.00
_cell.angle_beta   90.00
_cell.angle_gamma   90.00
#
_symmetry.space_group_name_H-M   'P 1'
#
loop_
_entity.id
_entity.type
_entity.pdbx_description
1 polymer ?
#
loop_
_entity_poly.entity_id
_entity_poly.type
_entity_poly.pdbx_seq_one_letter_code
_entity_poly.pdbx_strand_id
1 'polypeptide(L)'
;MSIVNAPIEGAVLIGGTVGNGGVAFSDGFHHVVGKSSPVRITHCGDSSTVYDDVVLSSGEQGASEGFYMPGMDGVISVIGEQSKIWGGNYSRTSALGNNSEIELNYMTPPSTPDFPLEAARAFVAGYSSRITAREVVKDSVLIAAGENCQINDEGRDNTIICAGNDGDIIAGEHSLVIVTNSKCSFNLSIGAVAVFCWNDGAAKHVKIVREGEDGILAGTAYTFDNGVIA
;
A
#
# COMPACT_ATOMS: atom_id res chain seq x y z
N MET A 1 -23.87 -28.34 5.90
CA MET A 1 -22.61 -28.90 5.37
C MET A 1 -21.91 -27.77 4.64
N SER A 2 -20.80 -27.25 5.18
CA SER A 2 -19.97 -26.28 4.47
C SER A 2 -19.03 -27.04 3.53
N ILE A 3 -19.12 -26.75 2.23
CA ILE A 3 -18.23 -27.28 1.21
C ILE A 3 -17.02 -26.35 1.16
N VAL A 4 -15.85 -26.85 1.56
CA VAL A 4 -14.58 -26.18 1.35
C VAL A 4 -14.14 -26.49 -0.07
N ASN A 5 -14.30 -25.53 -0.99
CA ASN A 5 -13.87 -25.66 -2.38
C ASN A 5 -12.44 -25.13 -2.51
N ALA A 6 -11.53 -26.07 -2.80
CA ALA A 6 -10.08 -25.92 -3.02
C ALA A 6 -9.25 -25.58 -1.76
N PRO A 7 -8.48 -26.53 -1.19
CA PRO A 7 -7.47 -26.19 -0.20
C PRO A 7 -6.35 -25.38 -0.88
N ILE A 8 -6.07 -24.20 -0.36
CA ILE A 8 -4.72 -23.63 -0.44
C ILE A 8 -3.90 -24.45 0.55
N GLU A 9 -2.97 -25.27 0.08
CA GLU A 9 -2.11 -26.06 0.96
C GLU A 9 -1.27 -25.09 1.83
N GLY A 10 -1.38 -25.21 3.15
CA GLY A 10 -0.59 -24.40 4.11
C GLY A 10 -1.17 -23.03 4.52
N ALA A 11 -2.42 -22.69 4.18
CA ALA A 11 -3.04 -21.42 4.58
C ALA A 11 -3.96 -21.54 5.81
N VAL A 12 -4.06 -20.45 6.60
CA VAL A 12 -5.09 -20.29 7.64
C VAL A 12 -6.16 -19.32 7.14
N LEU A 13 -7.40 -19.82 7.01
CA LEU A 13 -8.57 -19.00 6.68
C LEU A 13 -9.31 -18.60 7.96
N ILE A 14 -9.49 -17.29 8.16
CA ILE A 14 -10.32 -16.75 9.24
C ILE A 14 -11.59 -16.16 8.60
N GLY A 15 -12.71 -16.88 8.74
CA GLY A 15 -14.02 -16.42 8.28
C GLY A 15 -14.95 -16.16 9.47
N GLY A 16 -15.70 -15.05 9.43
CA GLY A 16 -16.72 -14.68 10.42
C GLY A 16 -16.43 -13.36 11.16
N THR A 17 -17.42 -12.86 11.90
CA THR A 17 -17.27 -11.64 12.72
C THR A 17 -16.53 -11.99 14.00
N VAL A 18 -15.23 -11.71 14.09
CA VAL A 18 -14.44 -11.86 15.33
C VAL A 18 -14.77 -10.73 16.33
N GLY A 19 -15.99 -10.23 16.40
CA GLY A 19 -16.33 -9.03 17.19
C GLY A 19 -15.31 -7.90 17.01
N ASN A 20 -14.71 -7.44 18.11
CA ASN A 20 -13.57 -6.51 18.12
C ASN A 20 -12.19 -7.19 18.27
N GLY A 21 -12.12 -8.52 18.21
CA GLY A 21 -10.88 -9.29 18.30
C GLY A 21 -10.09 -9.29 16.98
N GLY A 22 -8.85 -9.78 17.06
CA GLY A 22 -7.97 -10.00 15.91
C GLY A 22 -7.20 -11.30 16.06
N VAL A 23 -6.52 -11.72 15.00
CA VAL A 23 -5.70 -12.93 15.00
C VAL A 23 -4.23 -12.58 14.86
N ALA A 24 -3.40 -13.22 15.68
CA ALA A 24 -1.96 -13.07 15.65
C ALA A 24 -1.31 -14.40 15.23
N PHE A 25 -0.36 -14.32 14.30
CA PHE A 25 0.42 -15.44 13.80
C PHE A 25 1.88 -15.24 14.20
N SER A 26 2.39 -16.15 15.03
CA SER A 26 3.79 -16.14 15.49
C SER A 26 4.74 -16.90 14.57
N ASP A 27 4.23 -17.83 13.76
CA ASP A 27 5.02 -18.70 12.88
C ASP A 27 4.82 -18.35 11.39
N GLY A 28 5.67 -18.91 10.53
CA GLY A 28 5.74 -18.68 9.08
C GLY A 28 4.57 -19.23 8.26
N PHE A 29 3.32 -18.96 8.66
CA PHE A 29 2.19 -19.21 7.78
C PHE A 29 2.35 -18.34 6.53
N HIS A 30 2.75 -18.97 5.42
CA HIS A 30 3.08 -18.25 4.20
C HIS A 30 1.87 -17.51 3.61
N HIS A 31 0.64 -17.96 3.89
CA HIS A 31 -0.56 -17.34 3.33
C HIS A 31 -1.69 -17.26 4.38
N VAL A 32 -2.18 -16.04 4.62
CA VAL A 32 -3.33 -15.76 5.49
C VAL A 32 -4.36 -14.94 4.72
N VAL A 33 -5.59 -15.43 4.62
CA VAL A 33 -6.69 -14.74 3.92
C VAL A 33 -7.75 -14.31 4.93
N GLY A 34 -8.00 -13.01 5.02
CA GLY A 34 -9.07 -12.43 5.82
C GLY A 34 -10.37 -12.28 5.02
N LYS A 35 -11.47 -12.84 5.52
CA LYS A 35 -12.81 -12.74 4.91
C LYS A 35 -13.82 -12.23 5.95
N SER A 36 -13.52 -11.06 6.53
CA SER A 36 -14.34 -10.43 7.55
C SER A 36 -14.32 -8.91 7.38
N SER A 37 -15.38 -8.23 7.80
CA SER A 37 -15.44 -6.76 7.81
C SER A 37 -15.63 -6.28 9.24
N PRO A 38 -14.56 -5.79 9.93
CA PRO A 38 -13.17 -5.66 9.47
C PRO A 38 -12.33 -6.95 9.62
N VAL A 39 -11.25 -7.07 8.84
CA VAL A 39 -10.14 -8.02 9.09
C VAL A 39 -9.20 -7.42 10.13
N ARG A 40 -8.68 -8.20 11.09
CA ARG A 40 -7.65 -7.72 12.04
C ARG A 40 -6.57 -8.78 12.20
N ILE A 41 -5.41 -8.57 11.59
CA ILE A 41 -4.31 -9.55 11.53
C ILE A 41 -2.99 -8.92 11.97
N THR A 42 -2.24 -9.62 12.79
CA THR A 42 -0.81 -9.37 13.03
C THR A 42 -0.01 -10.62 12.66
N HIS A 43 1.02 -10.46 11.84
CA HIS A 43 1.85 -11.57 11.36
C HIS A 43 3.34 -11.29 11.60
N CYS A 44 4.01 -12.23 12.27
CA CYS A 44 5.43 -12.08 12.62
C CYS A 44 6.37 -12.94 11.77
N GLY A 45 5.84 -13.91 11.01
CA GLY A 45 6.66 -14.78 10.16
C GLY A 45 7.13 -14.10 8.88
N ASP A 46 8.31 -14.51 8.43
CA ASP A 46 8.92 -14.10 7.17
C ASP A 46 8.24 -14.75 5.96
N SER A 47 8.41 -14.14 4.78
CA SER A 47 7.87 -14.63 3.51
C SER A 47 6.37 -14.93 3.58
N SER A 48 5.63 -14.09 4.30
CA SER A 48 4.18 -14.23 4.48
C SER A 48 3.41 -13.35 3.50
N THR A 49 2.28 -13.83 3.03
CA THR A 49 1.33 -13.04 2.23
C THR A 49 0.00 -12.98 2.97
N VAL A 50 -0.41 -11.77 3.34
CA VAL A 50 -1.67 -11.53 4.05
C VAL A 50 -2.63 -10.80 3.12
N TYR A 51 -3.79 -11.38 2.90
CA TYR A 51 -4.85 -10.80 2.09
C TYR A 51 -5.92 -10.24 3.00
N ASP A 52 -6.27 -8.96 2.80
CA ASP A 52 -7.53 -8.41 3.28
C ASP A 52 -8.71 -9.04 2.51
N ASP A 53 -9.92 -8.53 2.69
CA ASP A 53 -11.09 -8.95 1.94
C ASP A 53 -11.06 -8.44 0.48
N VAL A 54 -10.12 -8.97 -0.31
CA VAL A 54 -9.80 -8.55 -1.70
C VAL A 54 -9.85 -9.72 -2.71
N VAL A 55 -10.16 -10.94 -2.24
CA VAL A 55 -10.23 -12.17 -3.04
C VAL A 55 -11.65 -12.72 -3.00
N LEU A 56 -12.28 -12.98 -4.16
CA LEU A 56 -13.57 -13.68 -4.21
C LEU A 56 -13.43 -15.12 -3.72
N SER A 57 -14.36 -15.56 -2.86
CA SER A 57 -14.44 -16.94 -2.41
C SER A 57 -15.74 -17.62 -2.86
N SER A 58 -15.64 -18.87 -3.29
CA SER A 58 -16.79 -19.62 -3.86
C SER A 58 -17.96 -19.88 -2.90
N GLY A 59 -17.77 -19.62 -1.59
CA GLY A 59 -18.80 -19.73 -0.57
C GLY A 59 -19.56 -18.44 -0.26
N GLU A 60 -19.20 -17.32 -0.90
CA GLU A 60 -19.89 -16.04 -0.70
C GLU A 60 -21.25 -15.99 -1.39
N GLN A 61 -22.17 -15.23 -0.79
CA GLN A 61 -23.49 -15.04 -1.35
C GLN A 61 -23.37 -14.38 -2.73
N GLY A 62 -23.88 -15.06 -3.76
CA GLY A 62 -23.79 -14.62 -5.15
C GLY A 62 -22.45 -14.93 -5.84
N ALA A 63 -21.52 -15.67 -5.21
CA ALA A 63 -20.25 -16.06 -5.84
C ALA A 63 -20.45 -16.88 -7.13
N SER A 64 -21.48 -17.73 -7.19
CA SER A 64 -21.86 -18.47 -8.40
C SER A 64 -22.42 -17.59 -9.52
N GLU A 65 -22.85 -16.37 -9.19
CA GLU A 65 -23.38 -15.34 -10.09
C GLU A 65 -22.32 -14.27 -10.39
N GLY A 66 -21.07 -14.47 -9.95
CA GLY A 66 -19.98 -13.50 -10.11
C GLY A 66 -20.12 -12.27 -9.20
N PHE A 67 -20.92 -12.37 -8.14
CA PHE A 67 -21.11 -11.30 -7.16
C PHE A 67 -19.99 -11.31 -6.11
N TYR A 68 -19.19 -10.26 -6.08
CA TYR A 68 -18.13 -9.98 -5.13
C TYR A 68 -18.25 -8.53 -4.65
N MET A 69 -18.47 -8.35 -3.36
CA MET A 69 -18.43 -7.04 -2.73
C MET A 69 -17.47 -7.12 -1.54
N PRO A 70 -16.26 -6.55 -1.65
CA PRO A 70 -15.25 -6.63 -0.61
C PRO A 70 -15.71 -5.95 0.68
N GLY A 71 -15.33 -6.53 1.81
CA GLY A 71 -15.34 -5.88 3.10
C GLY A 71 -14.45 -4.63 3.15
N MET A 72 -14.50 -3.93 4.28
CA MET A 72 -13.82 -2.66 4.45
C MET A 72 -13.14 -2.59 5.82
N ASP A 73 -12.22 -1.63 5.97
CA ASP A 73 -11.58 -1.28 7.24
C ASP A 73 -10.72 -2.40 7.84
N GLY A 74 -10.10 -3.23 6.99
CA GLY A 74 -9.11 -4.22 7.39
C GLY A 74 -7.91 -3.56 8.07
N VAL A 75 -7.41 -4.15 9.16
CA VAL A 75 -6.23 -3.71 9.91
C VAL A 75 -5.21 -4.84 9.89
N ILE A 76 -4.11 -4.64 9.16
CA ILE A 76 -3.11 -5.68 8.94
C ILE A 76 -1.73 -5.14 9.29
N SER A 77 -0.98 -5.87 10.09
CA SER A 77 0.42 -5.56 10.39
C SER A 77 1.28 -6.79 10.19
N VAL A 78 2.36 -6.63 9.44
CA VAL A 78 3.35 -7.68 9.19
C VAL A 78 4.73 -7.12 9.55
N ILE A 79 5.48 -7.85 10.38
CA ILE A 79 6.84 -7.46 10.78
C ILE A 79 7.94 -8.35 10.21
N GLY A 80 7.58 -9.53 9.69
CA GLY A 80 8.52 -10.44 9.05
C GLY A 80 9.06 -9.89 7.73
N GLU A 81 10.25 -10.33 7.34
CA GLU A 81 10.90 -9.93 6.10
C GLU A 81 10.22 -10.56 4.88
N GLN A 82 10.45 -9.98 3.70
CA GLN A 82 10.01 -10.50 2.40
C GLN A 82 8.51 -10.79 2.34
N SER A 83 7.72 -10.04 3.10
CA SER A 83 6.29 -10.29 3.25
C SER A 83 5.46 -9.35 2.37
N LYS A 84 4.24 -9.76 2.04
CA LYS A 84 3.33 -9.00 1.21
C LYS A 84 1.96 -8.85 1.87
N ILE A 85 1.40 -7.65 1.82
CA ILE A 85 0.01 -7.40 2.20
C ILE A 85 -0.76 -7.01 0.94
N TRP A 86 -1.91 -7.62 0.71
CA TRP A 86 -2.93 -7.11 -0.21
C TRP A 86 -3.97 -6.37 0.61
N GLY A 87 -3.94 -5.03 0.57
CA GLY A 87 -4.86 -4.17 1.31
C GLY A 87 -6.09 -3.82 0.50
N GLY A 88 -7.26 -3.82 1.15
CA GLY A 88 -8.55 -3.48 0.54
C GLY A 88 -9.02 -2.05 0.85
N ASN A 89 -10.31 -1.84 0.65
CA ASN A 89 -10.97 -0.55 0.85
C ASN A 89 -10.90 -0.10 2.32
N TYR A 90 -10.60 1.18 2.57
CA TYR A 90 -10.43 1.72 3.92
C TYR A 90 -9.39 1.00 4.79
N SER A 91 -8.52 0.17 4.18
CA SER A 91 -7.59 -0.66 4.94
C SER A 91 -6.49 0.15 5.62
N ARG A 92 -5.98 -0.38 6.72
CA ARG A 92 -4.88 0.16 7.52
C ARG A 92 -3.80 -0.90 7.59
N THR A 93 -2.79 -0.77 6.75
CA THR A 93 -1.79 -1.80 6.52
C THR A 93 -0.39 -1.31 6.89
N SER A 94 0.41 -2.18 7.51
CA SER A 94 1.80 -1.90 7.83
C SER A 94 2.69 -3.12 7.55
N ALA A 95 3.74 -2.94 6.76
CA ALA A 95 4.74 -3.98 6.48
C ALA A 95 6.14 -3.46 6.84
N LEU A 96 6.68 -3.96 7.95
CA LEU A 96 7.84 -3.36 8.64
C LEU A 96 9.14 -4.17 8.46
N GLY A 97 9.08 -5.37 7.88
CA GLY A 97 10.26 -6.16 7.57
C GLY A 97 10.93 -5.71 6.27
N ASN A 98 12.22 -6.02 6.11
CA ASN A 98 12.96 -5.70 4.89
C ASN A 98 12.37 -6.41 3.67
N ASN A 99 12.47 -5.79 2.49
CA ASN A 99 11.97 -6.32 1.22
C ASN A 99 10.46 -6.63 1.24
N SER A 100 9.70 -5.93 2.08
CA SER A 100 8.26 -6.18 2.20
C SER A 100 7.44 -5.27 1.30
N GLU A 101 6.23 -5.70 0.99
CA GLU A 101 5.36 -5.06 0.02
C GLU A 101 3.95 -4.86 0.56
N ILE A 102 3.33 -3.74 0.21
CA ILE A 102 1.89 -3.55 0.30
C ILE A 102 1.37 -3.26 -1.10
N GLU A 103 0.45 -4.08 -1.58
CA GLU A 103 -0.31 -3.81 -2.80
C GLU A 103 -1.75 -3.43 -2.41
N LEU A 104 -2.16 -2.22 -2.78
CA LEU A 104 -3.54 -1.74 -2.64
C LEU A 104 -4.26 -1.98 -3.97
N ASN A 105 -5.04 -3.05 -4.00
CA ASN A 105 -5.81 -3.45 -5.17
C ASN A 105 -6.84 -4.52 -4.78
N TYR A 106 -7.83 -4.71 -5.65
CA TYR A 106 -8.68 -5.90 -5.63
C TYR A 106 -8.04 -7.00 -6.49
N MET A 107 -7.84 -8.19 -5.93
CA MET A 107 -7.39 -9.34 -6.72
C MET A 107 -8.50 -9.88 -7.62
N THR A 108 -9.74 -9.75 -7.17
CA THR A 108 -10.93 -10.00 -7.99
C THR A 108 -11.70 -8.69 -8.15
N PRO A 109 -11.98 -8.24 -9.38
CA PRO A 109 -12.78 -7.04 -9.59
C PRO A 109 -14.11 -7.09 -8.83
N PRO A 110 -14.48 -6.04 -8.08
CA PRO A 110 -15.78 -5.95 -7.44
C PRO A 110 -16.91 -5.96 -8.47
N SER A 111 -18.09 -6.46 -8.09
CA SER A 111 -19.25 -6.51 -8.99
C SER A 111 -19.90 -5.18 -9.24
N THR A 112 -19.58 -4.16 -8.43
CA THR A 112 -19.96 -2.78 -8.72
C THR A 112 -18.88 -2.19 -9.62
N PRO A 113 -19.20 -1.80 -10.87
CA PRO A 113 -18.26 -1.10 -11.73
C PRO A 113 -17.70 0.14 -11.02
N ASP A 114 -16.41 0.41 -11.21
CA ASP A 114 -15.73 1.57 -10.66
C ASP A 114 -15.79 1.69 -9.12
N PHE A 115 -15.94 0.56 -8.41
CA PHE A 115 -15.88 0.56 -6.95
C PHE A 115 -14.46 0.98 -6.50
N PRO A 116 -14.29 2.19 -5.93
CA PRO A 116 -12.97 2.68 -5.62
C PRO A 116 -12.38 1.95 -4.41
N LEU A 117 -11.06 1.98 -4.30
CA LEU A 117 -10.34 1.68 -3.07
C LEU A 117 -9.93 3.03 -2.47
N GLU A 118 -10.69 3.49 -1.49
CA GLU A 118 -10.55 4.83 -0.93
C GLU A 118 -10.14 4.82 0.55
N ALA A 119 -9.55 5.94 0.99
CA ALA A 119 -9.15 6.17 2.38
C ALA A 119 -8.27 5.07 3.00
N ALA A 120 -7.54 4.31 2.18
CA ALA A 120 -6.58 3.35 2.65
C ALA A 120 -5.34 4.05 3.22
N ARG A 121 -4.67 3.38 4.16
CA ARG A 121 -3.44 3.85 4.80
C ARG A 121 -2.44 2.72 4.74
N ALA A 122 -1.46 2.85 3.85
CA ALA A 122 -0.38 1.89 3.68
C ALA A 122 0.93 2.45 4.23
N PHE A 123 1.61 1.68 5.07
CA PHE A 123 2.89 2.05 5.64
C PHE A 123 3.92 0.93 5.45
N VAL A 124 5.03 1.23 4.78
CA VAL A 124 6.17 0.32 4.71
C VAL A 124 7.40 0.92 5.37
N ALA A 125 8.22 0.06 5.96
CA ALA A 125 9.52 0.45 6.46
C ALA A 125 10.61 -0.61 6.21
N GLY A 126 11.87 -0.21 6.41
CA GLY A 126 13.03 -1.09 6.31
C GLY A 126 13.88 -0.84 5.07
N TYR A 127 14.53 -1.88 4.56
CA TYR A 127 15.35 -1.84 3.35
C TYR A 127 14.60 -2.40 2.16
N SER A 128 14.56 -1.66 1.04
CA SER A 128 13.95 -2.10 -0.23
C SER A 128 12.48 -2.55 -0.13
N SER A 129 11.72 -1.94 0.77
CA SER A 129 10.28 -2.18 0.89
C SER A 129 9.49 -1.29 -0.07
N ARG A 130 8.30 -1.73 -0.49
CA ARG A 130 7.52 -1.05 -1.54
C ARG A 130 6.03 -0.95 -1.25
N ILE A 131 5.41 0.14 -1.71
CA ILE A 131 3.96 0.26 -1.83
C ILE A 131 3.60 0.33 -3.31
N THR A 132 2.60 -0.44 -3.73
CA THR A 132 1.97 -0.33 -5.04
C THR A 132 0.50 0.00 -4.86
N ALA A 133 0.08 1.20 -5.26
CA ALA A 133 -1.32 1.60 -5.32
C ALA A 133 -1.77 1.59 -6.77
N ARG A 134 -2.83 0.83 -7.09
CA ARG A 134 -3.34 0.68 -8.46
C ARG A 134 -4.30 1.80 -8.84
N GLU A 135 -4.68 1.85 -10.11
CA GLU A 135 -5.59 2.84 -10.72
C GLU A 135 -6.91 3.04 -9.94
N VAL A 136 -7.39 2.00 -9.26
CA VAL A 136 -8.63 2.04 -8.45
C VAL A 136 -8.47 2.78 -7.11
N VAL A 137 -7.23 3.08 -6.70
CA VAL A 137 -6.90 3.70 -5.42
C VAL A 137 -7.06 5.21 -5.50
N LYS A 138 -7.79 5.77 -4.54
CA LYS A 138 -7.93 7.23 -4.41
C LYS A 138 -7.99 7.69 -2.96
N ASP A 139 -7.83 8.98 -2.72
CA ASP A 139 -8.04 9.61 -1.40
C ASP A 139 -7.30 8.89 -0.25
N SER A 140 -6.13 8.31 -0.53
CA SER A 140 -5.41 7.39 0.37
C SER A 140 -4.08 7.97 0.84
N VAL A 141 -3.49 7.40 1.88
CA VAL A 141 -2.20 7.81 2.44
C VAL A 141 -1.18 6.68 2.30
N LEU A 142 -0.09 6.94 1.57
CA LEU A 142 0.97 5.98 1.29
C LEU A 142 2.26 6.48 1.92
N ILE A 143 2.88 5.69 2.80
CA ILE A 143 4.07 6.10 3.55
C ILE A 143 5.15 5.04 3.42
N ALA A 144 6.32 5.43 2.93
CA ALA A 144 7.51 4.59 2.89
C ALA A 144 8.61 5.21 3.75
N ALA A 145 9.18 4.42 4.67
CA ALA A 145 10.17 4.87 5.64
C ALA A 145 11.39 3.94 5.68
N GLY A 146 12.53 4.34 5.10
CA GLY A 146 13.74 3.52 5.15
C GLY A 146 14.69 3.75 3.99
N GLU A 147 15.53 2.76 3.69
CA GLU A 147 16.54 2.86 2.64
C GLU A 147 16.05 2.13 1.37
N ASN A 148 16.24 2.76 0.21
CA ASN A 148 15.87 2.20 -1.09
C ASN A 148 14.39 1.80 -1.20
N CYS A 149 13.50 2.46 -0.43
CA CYS A 149 12.08 2.16 -0.45
C CYS A 149 11.38 2.82 -1.64
N GLN A 150 10.28 2.20 -2.09
CA GLN A 150 9.58 2.59 -3.30
C GLN A 150 8.09 2.84 -3.04
N ILE A 151 7.52 3.83 -3.70
CA ILE A 151 6.07 4.00 -3.82
C ILE A 151 5.73 4.14 -5.30
N ASN A 152 4.97 3.18 -5.82
CA ASN A 152 4.38 3.25 -7.16
C ASN A 152 2.87 3.50 -7.02
N ASP A 153 2.45 4.72 -7.30
CA ASP A 153 1.05 5.13 -7.24
C ASP A 153 0.50 5.39 -8.65
N GLU A 154 -0.37 4.50 -9.10
CA GLU A 154 -1.15 4.60 -10.34
C GLU A 154 -2.53 5.24 -10.07
N GLY A 155 -2.84 5.54 -8.81
CA GLY A 155 -4.12 6.09 -8.37
C GLY A 155 -4.22 7.62 -8.55
N ARG A 156 -5.10 8.24 -7.75
CA ARG A 156 -5.32 9.69 -7.76
C ARG A 156 -5.64 10.28 -6.40
N ASP A 157 -5.39 11.57 -6.21
CA ASP A 157 -5.74 12.31 -4.99
C ASP A 157 -5.09 11.72 -3.72
N ASN A 158 -3.99 10.99 -3.86
CA ASN A 158 -3.30 10.33 -2.77
C ASN A 158 -2.30 11.28 -2.09
N THR A 159 -2.08 11.08 -0.80
CA THR A 159 -0.97 11.70 -0.07
C THR A 159 0.16 10.68 0.09
N ILE A 160 1.31 11.02 -0.46
CA ILE A 160 2.51 10.19 -0.49
C ILE A 160 3.55 10.79 0.45
N ILE A 161 4.10 9.99 1.36
CA ILE A 161 5.17 10.41 2.25
C ILE A 161 6.35 9.45 2.10
N CYS A 162 7.50 9.98 1.71
CA CYS A 162 8.75 9.25 1.63
C CYS A 162 9.75 9.79 2.66
N ALA A 163 10.18 8.91 3.56
CA ALA A 163 11.14 9.19 4.61
C ALA A 163 12.27 8.16 4.55
N GLY A 164 13.50 8.57 4.89
CA GLY A 164 14.68 7.70 4.82
C GLY A 164 15.64 8.16 3.72
N ASN A 165 16.31 7.22 3.04
CA ASN A 165 17.39 7.48 2.07
C ASN A 165 17.12 6.79 0.72
N ASP A 166 17.52 7.42 -0.38
CA ASP A 166 17.44 6.87 -1.76
C ASP A 166 16.04 6.31 -2.13
N GLY A 167 14.99 7.07 -1.82
CA GLY A 167 13.63 6.68 -2.16
C GLY A 167 13.34 6.81 -3.66
N ASP A 168 12.36 6.04 -4.14
CA ASP A 168 11.84 6.13 -5.51
C ASP A 168 10.32 6.26 -5.50
N ILE A 169 9.80 7.30 -6.16
CA ILE A 169 8.38 7.67 -6.09
C ILE A 169 7.82 7.86 -7.49
N ILE A 170 6.79 7.11 -7.83
CA ILE A 170 5.88 7.42 -8.93
C ILE A 170 4.58 7.87 -8.29
N ALA A 171 4.18 9.12 -8.56
CA ALA A 171 3.01 9.73 -7.96
C ALA A 171 1.84 9.78 -8.95
N GLY A 172 0.67 9.35 -8.51
CA GLY A 172 -0.57 9.37 -9.28
C GLY A 172 -1.10 10.78 -9.51
N GLU A 173 -2.19 10.89 -10.27
CA GLU A 173 -2.80 12.18 -10.61
C GLU A 173 -3.21 12.96 -9.35
N HIS A 174 -3.04 14.28 -9.36
CA HIS A 174 -3.44 15.18 -8.27
C HIS A 174 -2.86 14.83 -6.88
N SER A 175 -1.80 14.01 -6.82
CA SER A 175 -1.22 13.56 -5.57
C SER A 175 -0.39 14.64 -4.87
N LEU A 176 -0.35 14.60 -3.55
CA LEU A 176 0.57 15.38 -2.73
C LEU A 176 1.72 14.50 -2.24
N VAL A 177 2.95 14.80 -2.67
CA VAL A 177 4.16 14.09 -2.27
C VAL A 177 4.93 14.90 -1.24
N ILE A 178 5.33 14.27 -0.14
CA ILE A 178 6.18 14.84 0.90
C ILE A 178 7.42 13.97 1.03
N VAL A 179 8.58 14.54 0.74
CA VAL A 179 9.87 13.85 0.84
C VAL A 179 10.67 14.48 1.97
N THR A 180 11.11 13.66 2.92
CA THR A 180 11.91 14.10 4.08
C THR A 180 13.37 13.61 4.02
N ASN A 181 13.82 13.34 2.79
CA ASN A 181 15.08 12.70 2.44
C ASN A 181 15.99 13.72 1.72
N SER A 182 17.31 13.59 1.87
CA SER A 182 18.29 14.36 1.10
C SER A 182 18.37 13.95 -0.37
N LYS A 183 17.99 12.71 -0.72
CA LYS A 183 18.05 12.20 -2.09
C LYS A 183 16.89 11.27 -2.45
N CYS A 184 16.17 11.57 -3.54
CA CYS A 184 15.00 10.82 -3.97
C CYS A 184 14.82 10.90 -5.48
N SER A 185 14.54 9.78 -6.13
CA SER A 185 13.98 9.75 -7.48
C SER A 185 12.48 9.99 -7.41
N PHE A 186 11.93 10.77 -8.34
CA PHE A 186 10.51 11.03 -8.37
C PHE A 186 9.97 11.24 -9.79
N ASN A 187 8.72 10.85 -9.99
CA ASN A 187 7.94 11.09 -11.20
C ASN A 187 6.55 11.59 -10.77
N LEU A 188 6.12 12.74 -11.30
CA LEU A 188 4.83 13.34 -10.99
C LEU A 188 3.88 13.15 -12.16
N SER A 189 2.66 12.69 -11.89
CA SER A 189 1.56 12.73 -12.85
C SER A 189 0.87 14.10 -12.87
N ILE A 190 -0.11 14.24 -13.75
CA ILE A 190 -0.83 15.49 -13.99
C ILE A 190 -1.38 16.06 -12.67
N GLY A 191 -1.11 17.34 -12.43
CA GLY A 191 -1.61 18.07 -11.26
C GLY A 191 -1.01 17.64 -9.91
N ALA A 192 -0.01 16.75 -9.90
CA ALA A 192 0.68 16.36 -8.68
C ALA A 192 1.68 17.44 -8.20
N VAL A 193 1.93 17.44 -6.90
CA VAL A 193 2.79 18.40 -6.20
C VAL A 193 3.75 17.64 -5.29
N ALA A 194 5.02 18.05 -5.27
CA ALA A 194 6.01 17.55 -4.32
C ALA A 194 6.55 18.64 -3.40
N VAL A 195 6.75 18.29 -2.13
CA VAL A 195 7.43 19.10 -1.13
C VAL A 195 8.65 18.33 -0.62
N PHE A 196 9.83 18.89 -0.85
CA PHE A 196 11.09 18.32 -0.40
C PHE A 196 11.57 19.07 0.84
N CYS A 197 11.78 18.34 1.92
CA CYS A 197 12.29 18.82 3.20
C CYS A 197 13.61 18.11 3.49
N TRP A 198 14.71 18.85 3.64
CA TRP A 198 16.02 18.26 3.95
C TRP A 198 16.80 19.12 4.95
N ASN A 199 17.86 18.54 5.49
CA ASN A 199 18.79 19.21 6.40
C ASN A 199 20.20 19.04 5.84
N ASP A 200 20.91 20.14 5.60
CA ASP A 200 22.29 20.14 5.08
C ASP A 200 23.36 20.11 6.20
N GLY A 201 22.92 19.96 7.45
CA GLY A 201 23.74 19.99 8.66
C GLY A 201 23.80 21.37 9.34
N ALA A 202 23.46 22.45 8.64
CA ALA A 202 23.43 23.82 9.17
C ALA A 202 22.00 24.34 9.34
N ALA A 203 21.12 24.07 8.37
CA ALA A 203 19.74 24.53 8.36
C ALA A 203 18.78 23.49 7.78
N LYS A 204 17.51 23.63 8.17
CA LYS A 204 16.40 22.91 7.52
C LYS A 204 15.94 23.72 6.32
N HIS A 205 15.73 23.03 5.21
CA HIS A 205 15.32 23.62 3.94
C HIS A 205 14.02 22.98 3.45
N VAL A 206 13.28 23.75 2.65
CA VAL A 206 12.05 23.31 2.01
C VAL A 206 12.05 23.79 0.56
N LYS A 207 11.67 22.91 -0.37
CA LYS A 207 11.43 23.23 -1.77
C LYS A 207 10.10 22.64 -2.21
N ILE A 208 9.30 23.43 -2.93
CA ILE A 208 8.03 22.98 -3.50
C ILE A 208 8.22 22.86 -5.01
N VAL A 209 7.67 21.80 -5.58
CA VAL A 209 7.75 21.45 -6.99
C VAL A 209 6.35 21.11 -7.46
N ARG A 210 5.94 21.64 -8.61
CA ARG A 210 4.61 21.41 -9.18
C ARG A 210 4.75 20.92 -10.60
N GLU A 211 3.96 19.92 -10.96
CA GLU A 211 3.81 19.56 -12.36
C GLU A 211 3.31 20.77 -13.18
N GLY A 212 3.92 21.01 -14.34
CA GLY A 212 3.64 22.15 -15.21
C GLY A 212 4.42 23.43 -14.91
N GLU A 213 5.22 23.47 -13.82
CA GLU A 213 6.04 24.62 -13.42
C GLU A 213 7.54 24.29 -13.51
N ASP A 214 8.39 25.30 -13.70
CA ASP A 214 9.86 25.21 -13.64
C ASP A 214 10.50 24.06 -14.45
N GLY A 215 9.88 23.66 -15.56
CA GLY A 215 10.38 22.59 -16.44
C GLY A 215 10.03 21.17 -15.97
N ILE A 216 9.15 21.03 -14.99
CA ILE A 216 8.65 19.76 -14.48
C ILE A 216 7.46 19.31 -15.32
N LEU A 217 7.62 18.19 -16.01
CA LEU A 217 6.63 17.64 -16.93
C LEU A 217 6.02 16.35 -16.36
N ALA A 218 4.71 16.19 -16.55
CA ALA A 218 4.03 14.96 -16.17
C ALA A 218 4.70 13.71 -16.78
N GLY A 219 4.80 12.64 -16.00
CA GLY A 219 5.34 11.35 -16.46
C GLY A 219 6.86 11.34 -16.67
N THR A 220 7.57 12.43 -16.39
CA THR A 220 9.03 12.52 -16.54
C THR A 220 9.71 12.21 -15.21
N ALA A 221 10.77 11.39 -15.26
CA ALA A 221 11.55 11.03 -14.09
C ALA A 221 12.60 12.10 -13.78
N TYR A 222 12.71 12.47 -12.52
CA TYR A 222 13.68 13.44 -11.98
C TYR A 222 14.38 12.86 -10.75
N THR A 223 15.54 13.42 -10.42
CA THR A 223 16.23 13.16 -9.16
C THR A 223 16.34 14.44 -8.36
N PHE A 224 15.88 14.39 -7.11
CA PHE A 224 16.20 15.39 -6.11
C PHE A 224 17.44 14.96 -5.33
N ASP A 225 18.41 15.86 -5.20
CA ASP A 225 19.60 15.68 -4.34
C ASP A 225 19.96 17.03 -3.70
N ASN A 226 19.77 17.15 -2.39
CA ASN A 226 20.16 18.29 -1.57
C ASN A 226 19.78 19.67 -2.14
N GLY A 227 18.56 19.79 -2.67
CA GLY A 227 18.01 21.04 -3.23
C GLY A 227 18.11 21.16 -4.76
N VAL A 228 18.95 20.34 -5.38
CA VAL A 228 19.11 20.26 -6.83
C VAL A 228 18.10 19.26 -7.40
N ILE A 229 17.51 19.60 -8.55
CA ILE A 229 16.65 18.71 -9.32
C ILE A 229 17.27 18.56 -10.70
N ALA A 230 17.43 17.33 -11.16
CA ALA A 230 17.99 16.96 -12.45
C ALA A 230 17.16 15.88 -13.14
#